data_AF-A0A1I8BL15-F1
#
_entry.id   AF-A0A1I8BL15-F1
#
_cell.length_a   1.000
_cell.length_b   1.000
_cell.length_c   1.000
_cell.angle_alpha   90.00
_cell.angle_beta   90.00
_cell.angle_gamma   90.00
#
_symmetry.space_group_name_H-M   'P 1'
#
loop_
_entity.id
_entity.type
_entity.pdbx_description
1 polymer ?
#
loop_
_entity_poly.entity_id
_entity_poly.type
_entity_poly.pdbx_seq_one_letter_code
_entity_poly.pdbx_strand_id
1 'polypeptide(L)'
;MYFLPIEAKIDVLKFLDFNQLFSVRLINWHFNALIEQYELDFARKKQSHFYISNLDEQEYELYRCKEEFLEEDVKEEKISFLKRIWNCCLKKSDKKIVKKREKCTCDRRFLNNEELEPFNFPISSQLFNKWQTVIDQQIPIYLDIRDHPVDEDIAIILIPDYQIFKRLAIKLPVFPKNIEEMKIIRCWFYRLFLCYFGTIEYCEFIFNPELVKLLFDDDDDNYLKLSSLLARCFCYCDKPKINAVKFIANYHIISNEGHLLLHFDPLPEDFKQYSKYLFKILTTGGFKMVQVIDRSLKDDALFYWIINHIETSTDLTKMVANMVLHFDGWSDLNLSERAENIVIDEGHIYYRLSNIHNSEMKYNVSISKRSFNGKVETVVIKKMWGDNVDYNIMY
;
A
#
# COMPACT_ATOMS: atom_id res chain seq x y z
N MET A 1 -24.53 -20.60 -15.48
CA MET A 1 -24.02 -19.66 -14.46
C MET A 1 -25.13 -18.82 -13.80
N TYR A 2 -26.14 -18.29 -14.51
CA TYR A 2 -27.24 -17.50 -13.90
C TYR A 2 -28.04 -18.20 -12.78
N PHE A 3 -28.25 -19.51 -12.90
CA PHE A 3 -29.01 -20.31 -11.92
C PHE A 3 -28.16 -20.82 -10.75
N LEU A 4 -26.86 -20.52 -10.72
CA LEU A 4 -26.02 -20.90 -9.60
C LEU A 4 -26.29 -19.97 -8.39
N PRO A 5 -26.20 -20.50 -7.15
CA PRO A 5 -26.08 -19.69 -5.95
C PRO A 5 -24.94 -18.67 -6.08
N ILE A 6 -25.04 -17.56 -5.34
CA ILE A 6 -24.09 -16.45 -5.47
C ILE A 6 -22.66 -16.88 -5.12
N GLU A 7 -22.53 -17.75 -4.12
CA GLU A 7 -21.28 -18.35 -3.67
C GLU A 7 -20.64 -19.19 -4.79
N ALA A 8 -21.42 -20.04 -5.45
CA ALA A 8 -20.94 -20.84 -6.56
C ALA A 8 -20.56 -19.98 -7.79
N LYS A 9 -21.23 -18.85 -8.02
CA LYS A 9 -20.84 -17.89 -9.06
C LYS A 9 -19.50 -17.24 -8.73
N ILE A 10 -19.31 -16.83 -7.48
CA ILE A 10 -18.05 -16.24 -7.01
C ILE A 10 -16.92 -17.26 -7.13
N ASP A 11 -17.14 -18.50 -6.71
CA ASP A 11 -16.15 -19.57 -6.81
C ASP A 11 -15.73 -19.81 -8.26
N VAL A 12 -16.68 -19.86 -9.20
CA VAL A 12 -16.36 -19.98 -10.63
C VAL A 12 -15.56 -18.78 -11.13
N LEU A 13 -15.95 -17.56 -10.75
CA LEU A 13 -15.28 -16.32 -11.18
C LEU A 13 -13.87 -16.18 -10.60
N LYS A 14 -13.59 -16.73 -9.42
CA LYS A 14 -12.24 -16.79 -8.82
C LYS A 14 -11.22 -17.58 -9.64
N PHE A 15 -11.68 -18.50 -10.48
CA PHE A 15 -10.81 -19.28 -11.38
C PHE A 15 -10.50 -18.57 -12.71
N LEU A 16 -11.21 -17.49 -13.02
CA LEU A 16 -10.93 -16.70 -14.22
C LEU A 16 -9.74 -15.79 -13.96
N ASP A 17 -8.80 -15.69 -14.89
CA ASP A 17 -7.75 -14.67 -14.80
C ASP A 17 -8.31 -13.25 -15.06
N PHE A 18 -7.48 -12.22 -14.91
CA PHE A 18 -7.90 -10.83 -15.09
C PHE A 18 -8.57 -10.57 -16.45
N ASN A 19 -8.01 -11.10 -17.54
CA ASN A 19 -8.54 -10.87 -18.90
C ASN A 19 -9.87 -11.59 -19.11
N GLN A 20 -9.99 -12.80 -18.56
CA GLN A 20 -11.21 -13.58 -18.59
C GLN A 20 -12.31 -12.93 -17.73
N LEU A 21 -11.96 -12.45 -16.54
CA LEU A 21 -12.88 -11.76 -15.65
C LEU A 21 -13.38 -10.44 -16.28
N PHE A 22 -12.47 -9.66 -16.87
CA PHE A 22 -12.81 -8.44 -17.60
C PHE A 22 -13.74 -8.72 -18.80
N SER A 23 -13.46 -9.79 -19.55
CA SER A 23 -14.33 -10.23 -20.65
C SER A 23 -15.73 -10.60 -20.14
N VAL A 24 -15.83 -11.27 -18.99
CA VAL A 24 -17.12 -11.61 -18.37
C VAL A 24 -17.90 -10.36 -17.93
N ARG A 25 -17.22 -9.31 -17.43
CA ARG A 25 -17.85 -8.02 -17.12
C ARG A 25 -18.51 -7.40 -18.35
N LEU A 26 -17.82 -7.37 -19.50
CA LEU A 26 -18.29 -6.70 -20.71
C LEU A 26 -19.51 -7.37 -21.37
N ILE A 27 -19.64 -8.70 -21.23
CA ILE A 27 -20.71 -9.47 -21.87
C ILE A 27 -21.98 -9.52 -20.97
N ASN A 28 -21.74 -9.31 -19.68
CA ASN A 28 -22.53 -9.66 -18.50
C ASN A 28 -23.06 -8.57 -17.57
N TRP A 29 -24.15 -7.82 -17.79
CA TRP A 29 -24.56 -6.81 -16.77
C TRP A 29 -24.79 -7.41 -15.36
N HIS A 30 -25.35 -8.63 -15.25
CA HIS A 30 -25.55 -9.33 -13.99
C HIS A 30 -24.22 -9.80 -13.38
N PHE A 31 -23.28 -10.27 -14.21
CA PHE A 31 -21.95 -10.61 -13.74
C PHE A 31 -21.11 -9.39 -13.44
N ASN A 32 -21.34 -8.25 -14.08
CA ASN A 32 -20.68 -6.99 -13.78
C ASN A 32 -21.12 -6.50 -12.40
N ALA A 33 -22.43 -6.49 -12.11
CA ALA A 33 -22.94 -6.15 -10.78
C ALA A 33 -22.42 -7.12 -9.70
N LEU A 34 -22.35 -8.42 -10.01
CA LEU A 34 -21.75 -9.41 -9.11
C LEU A 34 -20.24 -9.20 -8.94
N ILE A 35 -19.53 -8.90 -10.03
CA ILE A 35 -18.09 -8.66 -10.01
C ILE A 35 -17.76 -7.40 -9.23
N GLU A 36 -18.54 -6.33 -9.38
CA GLU A 36 -18.41 -5.09 -8.62
C GLU A 36 -18.70 -5.32 -7.13
N GLN A 37 -19.73 -6.10 -6.80
CA GLN A 37 -20.07 -6.43 -5.42
C GLN A 37 -18.96 -7.22 -4.70
N TYR A 38 -18.22 -8.06 -5.43
CA TYR A 38 -17.16 -8.92 -4.89
C TYR A 38 -15.80 -8.64 -5.56
N GLU A 39 -15.55 -7.40 -6.00
CA GLU A 39 -14.39 -7.07 -6.86
C GLU A 39 -13.06 -7.36 -6.17
N LEU A 40 -13.05 -7.29 -4.84
CA LEU A 40 -11.88 -7.58 -4.03
C LEU A 40 -11.51 -9.08 -4.02
N ASP A 41 -12.44 -9.97 -4.39
CA ASP A 41 -12.32 -11.43 -4.33
C ASP A 41 -11.93 -12.08 -5.68
N PHE A 42 -11.94 -11.34 -6.79
CA PHE A 42 -11.65 -11.88 -8.12
C PHE A 42 -10.21 -11.66 -8.59
N ALA A 43 -9.84 -12.27 -9.72
CA ALA A 43 -8.46 -12.33 -10.19
C ALA A 43 -7.81 -10.98 -10.44
N ARG A 44 -7.12 -10.55 -9.41
CA ARG A 44 -6.08 -9.54 -9.42
C ARG A 44 -4.80 -10.21 -9.95
N LYS A 45 -4.05 -9.54 -10.82
CA LYS A 45 -2.69 -10.00 -11.13
C LYS A 45 -1.88 -9.91 -9.83
N LYS A 46 -1.56 -11.07 -9.25
CA LYS A 46 -0.79 -11.15 -8.01
C LYS A 46 0.66 -10.79 -8.29
N GLN A 47 1.16 -9.83 -7.54
CA GLN A 47 2.58 -9.48 -7.47
C GLN A 47 3.07 -9.86 -6.08
N SER A 48 4.28 -10.38 -5.95
CA SER A 48 4.83 -10.68 -4.62
C SER A 48 5.19 -9.40 -3.88
N HIS A 49 5.69 -8.39 -4.59
CA HIS A 49 6.22 -7.17 -3.98
C HIS A 49 5.98 -5.93 -4.85
N PHE A 50 5.72 -4.79 -4.21
CA PHE A 50 5.59 -3.46 -4.80
C PHE A 50 6.32 -2.43 -3.95
N TYR A 51 7.10 -1.56 -4.58
CA TYR A 51 7.65 -0.36 -3.95
C TYR A 51 7.95 0.71 -5.02
N ILE A 52 8.15 1.95 -4.58
CA ILE A 52 8.57 3.06 -5.43
C ILE A 52 9.92 3.55 -4.90
N SER A 53 10.93 3.62 -5.78
CA SER A 53 12.27 4.07 -5.42
C SER A 53 12.89 4.92 -6.52
N ASN A 54 13.92 5.66 -6.15
CA ASN A 54 14.88 6.19 -7.13
C ASN A 54 15.71 5.03 -7.67
N LEU A 55 15.96 5.04 -8.98
CA LEU A 55 16.90 4.12 -9.61
C LEU A 55 18.31 4.69 -9.47
N ASP A 56 19.20 3.99 -8.76
CA ASP A 56 20.62 4.34 -8.78
C ASP A 56 21.25 4.07 -10.16
N GLU A 57 22.46 4.56 -10.44
CA GLU A 57 23.11 4.34 -11.75
C GLU A 57 23.23 2.84 -12.12
N GLN A 58 23.44 1.96 -11.14
CA GLN A 58 23.57 0.53 -11.40
C GLN A 58 22.22 -0.12 -11.74
N GLU A 59 21.18 0.25 -11.00
CA GLU A 59 19.79 -0.14 -11.25
C GLU A 59 19.32 0.43 -12.58
N TYR A 60 19.64 1.69 -12.86
CA TYR A 60 19.38 2.33 -14.13
C TYR A 60 20.03 1.54 -15.27
N GLU A 61 21.32 1.22 -15.20
CA GLU A 61 21.99 0.41 -16.22
C GLU A 61 21.45 -1.03 -16.31
N LEU A 62 20.93 -1.59 -15.20
CA LEU A 62 20.23 -2.87 -15.20
C LEU A 62 18.87 -2.77 -15.92
N TYR A 63 18.13 -1.68 -15.77
CA TYR A 63 16.82 -1.49 -16.39
C TYR A 63 16.90 -0.86 -17.78
N ARG A 64 18.01 -0.20 -18.10
CA ARG A 64 18.33 0.38 -19.41
C ARG A 64 18.56 -0.75 -20.40
N CYS A 65 17.45 -1.27 -20.91
CA CYS A 65 17.43 -2.16 -22.06
C CYS A 65 18.11 -1.41 -23.21
N LYS A 66 19.39 -1.75 -23.51
CA LYS A 66 20.28 -1.05 -24.45
C LYS A 66 19.50 -0.58 -25.67
N GLU A 67 19.27 0.72 -25.80
CA GLU A 67 18.77 1.34 -27.02
C GLU A 67 19.76 1.04 -28.14
N GLU A 68 19.59 -0.08 -28.83
CA GLU A 68 20.12 -0.21 -30.19
C GLU A 68 19.37 0.83 -31.01
N PHE A 69 20.10 1.86 -31.44
CA PHE A 69 19.67 2.91 -32.36
C PHE A 69 18.88 2.29 -33.51
N LEU A 70 17.55 2.42 -33.48
CA LEU A 70 16.75 2.34 -34.69
C LEU A 70 16.86 3.72 -35.31
N GLU A 71 17.84 3.88 -36.20
CA GLU A 71 17.96 5.05 -37.06
C GLU A 71 16.67 5.21 -37.88
N GLU A 72 16.07 6.39 -37.71
CA GLU A 72 15.33 7.19 -38.69
C GLU A 72 13.98 6.69 -39.25
N ASP A 73 13.07 7.66 -39.37
CA ASP A 73 11.86 7.71 -40.22
C ASP A 73 10.47 7.31 -39.69
N VAL A 74 10.22 7.24 -38.39
CA VAL A 74 8.82 7.18 -37.88
C VAL A 74 8.52 8.37 -36.99
N LYS A 75 7.62 9.28 -37.42
CA LYS A 75 7.07 10.43 -36.67
C LYS A 75 6.97 10.14 -35.16
N GLU A 76 7.93 10.65 -34.40
CA GLU A 76 8.51 9.90 -33.26
C GLU A 76 8.05 10.32 -31.87
N GLU A 77 7.19 11.33 -31.73
CA GLU A 77 6.80 11.83 -30.40
C GLU A 77 5.91 10.85 -29.62
N LYS A 78 4.82 10.33 -30.24
CA LYS A 78 3.89 9.40 -29.56
C LYS A 78 4.53 8.07 -29.17
N ILE A 79 5.55 7.64 -29.91
CA ILE A 79 6.22 6.35 -29.71
C ILE A 79 7.29 6.47 -28.60
N SER A 80 7.96 7.61 -28.47
CA SER A 80 9.02 7.81 -27.46
C SER A 80 8.55 7.59 -26.02
N PHE A 81 7.31 7.97 -25.70
CA PHE A 81 6.75 7.81 -24.36
C PHE A 81 6.36 6.36 -24.05
N LEU A 82 5.74 5.65 -25.00
CA LEU A 82 5.41 4.22 -24.85
C LEU A 82 6.68 3.34 -24.77
N LYS A 83 7.81 3.80 -25.32
CA LYS A 83 9.13 3.14 -25.21
C LYS A 83 9.73 3.15 -23.79
N ARG A 84 9.17 3.89 -22.81
CA ARG A 84 9.70 4.02 -21.43
C ARG A 84 9.20 2.96 -20.43
N ILE A 85 8.39 1.99 -20.86
CA ILE A 85 8.00 0.86 -20.01
C ILE A 85 9.11 -0.20 -20.05
N TRP A 86 9.93 -0.30 -18.99
CA TRP A 86 11.09 -1.21 -18.95
C TRP A 86 10.72 -2.61 -18.44
N ASN A 87 10.61 -3.57 -19.35
CA ASN A 87 10.56 -4.98 -19.00
C ASN A 87 11.99 -5.54 -18.80
N CYS A 88 12.34 -5.79 -17.53
CA CYS A 88 13.35 -6.69 -16.95
C CYS A 88 14.61 -7.10 -17.78
N CYS A 89 15.80 -6.84 -17.20
CA CYS A 89 17.02 -7.62 -17.47
C CYS A 89 17.18 -8.76 -16.45
N LEU A 90 17.59 -9.94 -16.92
CA LEU A 90 17.93 -11.10 -16.07
C LEU A 90 19.28 -10.86 -15.37
N LYS A 91 19.31 -10.86 -14.02
CA LYS A 91 20.56 -11.07 -13.29
C LYS A 91 20.99 -12.53 -13.49
N LYS A 92 21.91 -12.80 -14.43
CA LYS A 92 22.71 -14.03 -14.37
C LYS A 92 23.76 -13.83 -13.26
N SER A 93 23.46 -14.30 -12.06
CA SER A 93 24.51 -14.55 -11.08
C SER A 93 25.31 -15.75 -11.57
N ASP A 94 26.44 -15.54 -12.25
CA ASP A 94 27.65 -16.28 -11.91
C ASP A 94 28.95 -15.79 -12.54
N LYS A 95 29.98 -15.94 -11.70
CA LYS A 95 31.39 -15.62 -11.81
C LYS A 95 32.06 -16.17 -13.07
N LYS A 96 32.23 -15.33 -14.10
CA LYS A 96 33.42 -15.16 -14.97
C LYS A 96 33.02 -14.31 -16.17
N ILE A 97 33.19 -12.99 -16.06
CA ILE A 97 32.88 -12.06 -17.14
C ILE A 97 33.96 -12.15 -18.21
N VAL A 98 33.81 -13.10 -19.13
CA VAL A 98 34.22 -12.89 -20.52
C VAL A 98 33.18 -11.91 -21.09
N LYS A 99 33.61 -10.77 -21.64
CA LYS A 99 32.74 -9.78 -22.31
C LYS A 99 32.09 -10.37 -23.57
N LYS A 100 31.19 -11.34 -23.42
CA LYS A 100 30.31 -11.78 -24.50
C LYS A 100 29.12 -10.83 -24.50
N ARG A 101 29.01 -9.99 -25.53
CA ARG A 101 27.82 -9.16 -25.77
C ARG A 101 26.66 -10.11 -26.13
N GLU A 102 26.02 -10.72 -25.13
CA GLU A 102 24.73 -11.36 -25.36
C GLU A 102 23.69 -10.26 -25.60
N LYS A 103 22.92 -10.42 -26.68
CA LYS A 103 21.82 -9.52 -27.05
C LYS A 103 20.83 -9.50 -25.90
N CYS A 104 20.39 -8.32 -25.47
CA CYS A 104 19.46 -8.23 -24.35
C CYS A 104 18.15 -8.92 -24.75
N THR A 105 17.71 -9.88 -23.95
CA THR A 105 16.43 -10.59 -24.11
C THR A 105 15.30 -9.86 -23.39
N CYS A 106 15.45 -8.55 -23.10
CA CYS A 106 14.33 -7.74 -22.60
C CYS A 106 13.25 -7.79 -23.68
N ASP A 107 12.10 -8.35 -23.33
CA ASP A 107 10.93 -8.42 -24.19
C ASP A 107 10.40 -6.98 -24.32
N ARG A 108 10.92 -6.25 -25.30
CA ARG A 108 10.42 -4.93 -25.73
C ARG A 108 9.08 -5.14 -26.41
N ARG A 109 8.09 -5.51 -25.63
CA ARG A 109 6.73 -5.58 -26.12
C ARG A 109 6.19 -4.16 -26.11
N PHE A 110 6.14 -3.55 -27.29
CA PHE A 110 5.22 -2.44 -27.53
C PHE A 110 3.84 -2.94 -27.12
N LEU A 111 3.15 -2.17 -26.27
CA LEU A 111 1.74 -2.44 -26.01
C LEU A 111 1.05 -2.42 -27.39
N ASN A 112 0.44 -3.53 -27.78
CA ASN A 112 -0.28 -3.57 -29.05
C ASN A 112 -1.51 -2.64 -28.94
N ASN A 113 -2.12 -2.27 -30.08
CA ASN A 113 -3.28 -1.36 -30.07
C ASN A 113 -4.46 -1.89 -29.23
N GLU A 114 -4.57 -3.22 -29.07
CA GLU A 114 -5.55 -3.86 -28.19
C GLU A 114 -5.23 -3.65 -26.69
N GLU A 115 -3.95 -3.74 -26.30
CA GLU A 115 -3.48 -3.38 -24.97
C GLU A 115 -3.61 -1.89 -24.70
N LEU A 116 -3.66 -1.07 -25.76
CA LEU A 116 -3.94 0.36 -25.75
C LEU A 116 -5.43 0.74 -25.87
N GLU A 117 -6.34 -0.20 -26.18
CA GLU A 117 -7.77 0.10 -26.24
C GLU A 117 -8.34 0.71 -24.93
N PRO A 118 -7.89 0.29 -23.73
CA PRO A 118 -8.29 0.94 -22.49
C PRO A 118 -7.91 2.43 -22.39
N PHE A 119 -7.03 2.93 -23.27
CA PHE A 119 -6.58 4.31 -23.30
C PHE A 119 -7.46 5.21 -24.20
N ASN A 120 -8.37 4.60 -24.99
CA ASN A 120 -9.31 5.32 -25.86
C ASN A 120 -10.66 5.55 -25.17
N PHE A 121 -10.65 5.93 -23.89
CA PHE A 121 -11.88 6.38 -23.24
C PHE A 121 -12.15 7.87 -23.59
N PRO A 122 -13.41 8.25 -23.84
CA PRO A 122 -13.76 9.64 -24.08
C PRO A 122 -13.48 10.46 -22.82
N ILE A 123 -12.72 11.56 -22.98
CA ILE A 123 -12.46 12.52 -21.90
C ILE A 123 -13.57 13.57 -21.96
N SER A 124 -14.31 13.74 -20.87
CA SER A 124 -15.28 14.83 -20.74
C SER A 124 -14.57 16.18 -20.74
N SER A 125 -15.25 17.26 -21.13
CA SER A 125 -14.67 18.61 -21.06
C SER A 125 -14.24 18.98 -19.64
N GLN A 126 -14.97 18.51 -18.63
CA GLN A 126 -14.66 18.70 -17.22
C GLN A 126 -13.34 18.01 -16.83
N LEU A 127 -13.19 16.72 -17.15
CA LEU A 127 -11.98 15.95 -16.85
C LEU A 127 -10.76 16.51 -17.61
N PHE A 128 -10.96 16.93 -18.87
CA PHE A 128 -9.92 17.58 -19.67
C PHE A 128 -9.40 18.84 -18.96
N ASN A 129 -10.30 19.71 -18.47
CA ASN A 129 -9.90 20.93 -17.76
C ASN A 129 -9.20 20.64 -16.43
N LYS A 130 -9.66 19.62 -15.68
CA LYS A 130 -8.96 19.16 -14.46
C LYS A 130 -7.53 18.71 -14.78
N TRP A 131 -7.36 17.93 -15.85
CA TRP A 131 -6.04 17.43 -16.26
C TRP A 131 -5.13 18.51 -16.80
N GLN A 132 -5.68 19.48 -17.53
CA GLN A 132 -4.92 20.64 -17.95
C GLN A 132 -4.42 21.44 -16.74
N THR A 133 -5.25 21.58 -15.69
CA THR A 133 -4.86 22.23 -14.43
C THR A 133 -3.69 21.49 -13.75
N VAL A 134 -3.73 20.15 -13.70
CA VAL A 134 -2.62 19.31 -13.18
C VAL A 134 -1.31 19.61 -13.91
N ILE A 135 -1.36 19.69 -15.24
CA ILE A 135 -0.19 19.93 -16.10
C ILE A 135 0.32 21.36 -15.88
N ASP A 136 -0.56 22.36 -15.91
CA ASP A 136 -0.22 23.77 -15.76
C ASP A 136 0.38 24.08 -14.38
N GLN A 137 -0.14 23.42 -13.33
CA GLN A 137 0.36 23.55 -11.96
C GLN A 137 1.55 22.63 -11.66
N GLN A 138 1.93 21.76 -12.59
CA GLN A 138 2.98 20.75 -12.43
C GLN A 138 2.78 19.91 -11.16
N ILE A 139 1.58 19.36 -10.96
CA ILE A 139 1.33 18.46 -9.82
C ILE A 139 2.07 17.14 -10.05
N PRO A 140 2.96 16.70 -9.13
CA PRO A 140 3.77 15.50 -9.35
C PRO A 140 2.98 14.21 -9.15
N ILE A 141 3.38 13.14 -9.85
CA ILE A 141 2.87 11.77 -9.65
C ILE A 141 3.24 11.20 -8.29
N TYR A 142 4.44 11.51 -7.83
CA TYR A 142 5.02 10.96 -6.63
C TYR A 142 5.17 12.05 -5.57
N LEU A 143 4.96 11.68 -4.31
CA LEU A 143 5.40 12.49 -3.17
C LEU A 143 6.59 11.79 -2.54
N ASP A 144 7.69 12.52 -2.43
CA ASP A 144 8.85 12.11 -1.65
C ASP A 144 8.50 12.14 -0.15
N ILE A 145 8.87 11.09 0.57
CA ILE A 145 8.68 10.94 2.01
C ILE A 145 10.00 10.96 2.81
N ARG A 146 11.15 11.18 2.16
CA ARG A 146 12.52 11.20 2.73
C ARG A 146 13.33 12.48 2.47
N ASP A 147 12.72 13.57 2.03
CA ASP A 147 13.39 14.83 1.65
C ASP A 147 14.34 14.70 0.43
N HIS A 148 14.10 13.71 -0.43
CA HIS A 148 14.80 13.60 -1.70
C HIS A 148 14.17 14.55 -2.72
N PRO A 149 14.98 15.23 -3.56
CA PRO A 149 14.42 15.94 -4.70
C PRO A 149 13.62 14.94 -5.53
N VAL A 150 12.40 15.32 -5.91
CA VAL A 150 11.59 14.53 -6.84
C VAL A 150 12.21 14.70 -8.23
N ASP A 151 13.16 13.83 -8.56
CA ASP A 151 13.92 13.85 -9.80
C ASP A 151 13.36 12.87 -10.83
N GLU A 152 13.88 12.92 -12.06
CA GLU A 152 13.34 12.14 -13.17
C GLU A 152 13.56 10.62 -13.04
N ASP A 153 14.28 10.11 -12.02
CA ASP A 153 14.70 8.70 -11.94
C ASP A 153 13.88 7.85 -10.98
N ILE A 154 12.67 8.29 -10.64
CA ILE A 154 11.70 7.51 -9.89
C ILE A 154 11.07 6.42 -10.76
N ALA A 155 11.01 5.20 -10.23
CA ALA A 155 10.31 4.08 -10.85
C ALA A 155 9.46 3.29 -9.85
N ILE A 156 8.38 2.72 -10.36
CA ILE A 156 7.55 1.74 -9.64
C ILE A 156 8.16 0.36 -9.91
N ILE A 157 8.56 -0.34 -8.86
CA ILE A 157 9.16 -1.67 -8.95
C ILE A 157 8.15 -2.73 -8.56
N LEU A 158 7.88 -3.65 -9.49
CA LEU A 158 6.99 -4.79 -9.30
C LEU A 158 7.81 -6.08 -9.35
N ILE A 159 7.63 -6.95 -8.37
CA ILE A 159 8.22 -8.29 -8.36
C ILE A 159 7.09 -9.31 -8.52
N PRO A 160 7.10 -10.14 -9.58
CA PRO A 160 6.10 -11.18 -9.75
C PRO A 160 6.26 -12.28 -8.71
N ASP A 161 5.21 -13.06 -8.51
CA ASP A 161 5.26 -14.21 -7.63
C ASP A 161 6.26 -15.26 -8.15
N TYR A 162 7.00 -15.92 -7.26
CA TYR A 162 7.97 -17.00 -7.54
C TYR A 162 9.28 -16.68 -8.30
N GLN A 163 9.55 -15.43 -8.68
CA GLN A 163 10.78 -15.08 -9.42
C GLN A 163 11.45 -13.82 -8.87
N ILE A 164 12.17 -13.95 -7.74
CA ILE A 164 12.91 -12.86 -7.07
C ILE A 164 13.86 -12.13 -8.04
N PHE A 165 14.34 -12.83 -9.08
CA PHE A 165 15.27 -12.29 -10.06
C PHE A 165 14.61 -11.49 -11.20
N LYS A 166 13.27 -11.52 -11.32
CA LYS A 166 12.56 -10.70 -12.30
C LYS A 166 11.97 -9.48 -11.60
N ARG A 167 12.39 -8.29 -12.01
CA ARG A 167 11.84 -7.02 -11.56
C ARG A 167 11.31 -6.27 -12.76
N LEU A 168 10.06 -5.84 -12.68
CA LEU A 168 9.45 -4.94 -13.65
C LEU A 168 9.56 -3.53 -13.10
N ALA A 169 10.22 -2.64 -13.84
CA ALA A 169 10.34 -1.23 -13.50
C ALA A 169 9.43 -0.42 -14.43
N ILE A 170 8.43 0.25 -13.86
CA ILE A 170 7.54 1.14 -14.59
C ILE A 170 7.99 2.57 -14.30
N LYS A 171 8.54 3.24 -15.31
CA LYS A 171 8.90 4.65 -15.23
C LYS A 171 7.78 5.51 -15.80
N LEU A 172 7.12 6.25 -14.92
CA LEU A 172 6.17 7.30 -15.29
C LEU A 172 6.86 8.67 -15.16
N PRO A 173 6.46 9.68 -15.94
CA PRO A 173 7.01 11.02 -15.80
C PRO A 173 6.70 11.56 -14.39
N VAL A 174 7.62 12.26 -13.73
CA VAL A 174 7.30 12.90 -12.45
C VAL A 174 6.19 13.93 -12.61
N PHE A 175 6.33 14.75 -13.65
CA PHE A 175 5.38 15.81 -14.00
C PHE A 175 4.81 15.52 -15.39
N PRO A 176 3.50 15.24 -15.51
CA PRO A 176 2.88 15.04 -16.81
C PRO A 176 2.98 16.31 -17.66
N LYS A 177 3.40 16.17 -18.91
CA LYS A 177 3.64 17.31 -19.82
C LYS A 177 2.46 17.60 -20.75
N ASN A 178 1.58 16.63 -20.95
CA ASN A 178 0.44 16.75 -21.85
C ASN A 178 -0.66 15.72 -21.50
N ILE A 179 -1.82 15.88 -22.15
CA ILE A 179 -3.01 15.04 -21.92
C ILE A 179 -2.77 13.57 -22.28
N GLU A 180 -1.92 13.26 -23.26
CA GLU A 180 -1.62 11.87 -23.62
C GLU A 180 -0.81 11.17 -22.51
N GLU A 181 0.14 11.87 -21.87
CA GLU A 181 0.83 11.34 -20.69
C GLU A 181 -0.16 11.10 -19.54
N MET A 182 -1.11 12.02 -19.31
CA MET A 182 -2.17 11.85 -18.31
C MET A 182 -3.04 10.60 -18.55
N LYS A 183 -3.42 10.31 -19.80
CA LYS A 183 -4.13 9.07 -20.15
C LYS A 183 -3.32 7.84 -19.77
N ILE A 184 -2.02 7.87 -20.03
CA ILE A 184 -1.15 6.72 -19.77
C ILE A 184 -0.96 6.51 -18.27
N ILE A 185 -0.78 7.59 -17.52
CA ILE A 185 -0.71 7.55 -16.05
C ILE A 185 -2.01 6.99 -15.48
N ARG A 186 -3.18 7.49 -15.89
CA ARG A 186 -4.47 6.97 -15.45
C ARG A 186 -4.60 5.47 -15.72
N CYS A 187 -4.23 5.02 -16.92
CA CYS A 187 -4.31 3.60 -17.27
C CYS A 187 -3.40 2.74 -16.39
N TRP A 188 -2.17 3.19 -16.12
CA TRP A 188 -1.27 2.47 -15.22
C TRP A 188 -1.77 2.45 -13.79
N PHE A 189 -2.28 3.57 -13.27
CA PHE A 189 -2.88 3.63 -11.95
C PHE A 189 -4.07 2.69 -11.85
N TYR A 190 -4.95 2.68 -12.85
CA TYR A 190 -6.08 1.76 -12.92
C TYR A 190 -5.61 0.30 -12.85
N ARG A 191 -4.60 -0.07 -13.65
CA ARG A 191 -4.02 -1.43 -13.62
C ARG A 191 -3.39 -1.78 -12.27
N LEU A 192 -2.69 -0.83 -11.64
CA LEU A 192 -2.03 -1.04 -10.35
C LEU A 192 -3.03 -1.17 -9.20
N PHE A 193 -4.10 -0.38 -9.18
CA PHE A 193 -5.16 -0.48 -8.17
C PHE A 193 -5.99 -1.76 -8.30
N LEU A 194 -6.01 -2.38 -9.49
CA LEU A 194 -6.59 -3.70 -9.72
C LEU A 194 -5.64 -4.87 -9.43
N CYS A 195 -4.41 -4.61 -8.95
CA CYS A 195 -3.48 -5.65 -8.53
C CYS A 195 -3.64 -6.01 -7.03
N TYR A 196 -3.20 -7.22 -6.70
CA TYR A 196 -3.01 -7.67 -5.32
C TYR A 196 -1.52 -7.87 -5.08
N PHE A 197 -1.01 -7.28 -4.01
CA PHE A 197 0.40 -7.33 -3.68
C PHE A 197 0.62 -8.22 -2.45
N GLY A 198 1.60 -9.12 -2.49
CA GLY A 198 2.04 -9.83 -1.30
C GLY A 198 2.56 -8.83 -0.26
N THR A 199 3.47 -7.95 -0.68
CA THR A 199 3.99 -6.87 0.16
C THR A 199 3.98 -5.56 -0.62
N ILE A 200 3.55 -4.48 0.03
CA ILE A 200 3.79 -3.10 -0.40
C ILE A 200 4.76 -2.45 0.60
N GLU A 201 5.83 -1.85 0.10
CA GLU A 201 6.79 -1.10 0.91
C GLU A 201 6.78 0.39 0.53
N TYR A 202 6.53 1.23 1.52
CA TYR A 202 6.60 2.68 1.45
C TYR A 202 7.90 3.14 2.11
N CYS A 203 8.97 3.21 1.32
CA CYS A 203 10.30 3.59 1.78
C CYS A 203 10.62 5.04 1.42
N GLU A 204 10.54 5.40 0.14
CA GLU A 204 11.06 6.67 -0.39
C GLU A 204 9.97 7.55 -0.99
N PHE A 205 9.03 6.92 -1.69
CA PHE A 205 7.97 7.63 -2.39
C PHE A 205 6.62 6.95 -2.18
N ILE A 206 5.58 7.75 -2.34
CA ILE A 206 4.18 7.32 -2.45
C ILE A 206 3.57 7.97 -3.68
N PHE A 207 2.42 7.47 -4.16
CA PHE A 207 1.64 8.22 -5.14
C PHE A 207 1.06 9.48 -4.49
N ASN A 208 0.99 10.57 -5.25
CA ASN A 208 0.34 11.80 -4.81
C ASN A 208 -1.18 11.60 -4.73
N PRO A 209 -1.80 11.62 -3.52
CA PRO A 209 -3.24 11.48 -3.35
C PRO A 209 -4.08 12.46 -4.16
N GLU A 210 -3.58 13.70 -4.31
CA GLU A 210 -4.27 14.75 -5.04
C GLU A 210 -4.31 14.42 -6.53
N LEU A 211 -3.19 13.97 -7.10
CA LEU A 211 -3.17 13.51 -8.49
C LEU A 211 -4.07 12.29 -8.69
N VAL A 212 -4.04 11.31 -7.77
CA VAL A 212 -4.93 10.14 -7.85
C VAL A 212 -6.39 10.59 -7.97
N LYS A 213 -6.83 11.53 -7.12
CA LYS A 213 -8.20 12.08 -7.18
C LYS A 213 -8.49 12.83 -8.48
N LEU A 214 -7.53 13.58 -9.00
CA LEU A 214 -7.71 14.33 -10.25
C LEU A 214 -7.74 13.41 -11.49
N LEU A 215 -7.10 12.24 -11.42
CA LEU A 215 -7.07 11.27 -12.52
C LEU A 215 -8.40 10.53 -12.70
N PHE A 216 -9.12 10.31 -11.61
CA PHE A 216 -10.36 9.54 -11.58
C PHE A 216 -11.42 10.42 -10.93
N ASP A 217 -12.32 10.99 -11.74
CA ASP A 217 -13.40 11.86 -11.26
C ASP A 217 -14.04 11.32 -9.96
N ASP A 218 -14.41 12.23 -9.05
CA ASP A 218 -14.76 12.01 -7.63
C ASP A 218 -15.96 11.06 -7.39
N ASP A 219 -16.45 10.34 -8.39
CA ASP A 219 -17.72 9.62 -8.38
C ASP A 219 -17.65 8.24 -7.68
N ASP A 220 -16.45 7.71 -7.37
CA ASP A 220 -16.32 6.59 -6.43
C ASP A 220 -14.92 6.47 -5.79
N ASP A 221 -14.76 7.06 -4.60
CA ASP A 221 -13.55 6.96 -3.75
C ASP A 221 -13.16 5.50 -3.38
N ASN A 222 -14.05 4.53 -3.62
CA ASN A 222 -13.85 3.16 -3.17
C ASN A 222 -12.91 2.32 -4.06
N TYR A 223 -12.77 2.63 -5.34
CA TYR A 223 -12.06 1.78 -6.30
C TYR A 223 -10.55 2.06 -6.44
N LEU A 224 -10.04 3.12 -5.83
CA LEU A 224 -8.66 3.59 -6.04
C LEU A 224 -7.76 3.31 -4.84
N LYS A 225 -7.78 2.06 -4.37
CA LYS A 225 -6.97 1.65 -3.22
C LYS A 225 -6.04 0.51 -3.61
N LEU A 226 -4.76 0.65 -3.27
CA LEU A 226 -3.82 -0.45 -3.40
C LEU A 226 -4.24 -1.56 -2.44
N SER A 227 -4.16 -2.82 -2.88
CA SER A 227 -4.54 -3.97 -2.06
C SER A 227 -3.33 -4.85 -1.76
N SER A 228 -3.02 -5.13 -0.49
CA SER A 228 -1.92 -6.05 -0.16
C SER A 228 -2.18 -6.97 1.04
N LEU A 229 -1.37 -8.04 1.16
CA LEU A 229 -1.31 -8.86 2.36
C LEU A 229 -0.46 -8.19 3.45
N LEU A 230 0.70 -7.66 3.08
CA LEU A 230 1.61 -6.98 4.00
C LEU A 230 1.83 -5.55 3.53
N ALA A 231 1.80 -4.61 4.47
CA ALA A 231 2.19 -3.23 4.25
C ALA A 231 3.34 -2.88 5.20
N ARG A 232 4.42 -2.34 4.65
CA ARG A 232 5.54 -1.84 5.44
C ARG A 232 5.77 -0.38 5.11
N CYS A 233 5.91 0.45 6.13
CA CYS A 233 6.32 1.84 5.98
C CYS A 233 7.58 2.04 6.81
N PHE A 234 8.70 2.31 6.16
CA PHE A 234 9.97 2.58 6.82
C PHE A 234 10.47 3.97 6.44
N CYS A 235 10.21 4.95 7.31
CA CYS A 235 10.94 6.21 7.27
C CYS A 235 12.04 6.15 8.33
N TYR A 236 13.28 6.07 7.87
CA TYR A 236 14.48 6.28 8.68
C TYR A 236 15.00 7.73 8.56
N CYS A 237 14.10 8.64 8.18
CA CYS A 237 14.38 10.04 7.94
C CYS A 237 14.12 10.86 9.21
N ASP A 238 14.93 11.90 9.44
CA ASP A 238 14.78 12.85 10.56
C ASP A 238 13.47 13.66 10.51
N LYS A 239 12.77 13.61 9.37
CA LYS A 239 11.47 14.26 9.14
C LYS A 239 10.52 13.29 8.45
N PRO A 240 9.93 12.32 9.18
CA PRO A 240 8.91 11.49 8.57
C PRO A 240 7.77 12.36 8.10
N LYS A 241 7.42 12.16 6.84
CA LYS A 241 6.30 12.88 6.26
C LYS A 241 5.01 12.12 6.54
N ILE A 242 4.10 12.80 7.22
CA ILE A 242 2.78 12.29 7.57
C ILE A 242 1.98 11.80 6.36
N ASN A 243 2.39 12.26 5.17
CA ASN A 243 1.85 11.86 3.88
C ASN A 243 1.83 10.34 3.68
N ALA A 244 2.84 9.59 4.12
CA ALA A 244 2.84 8.12 3.99
C ALA A 244 1.71 7.49 4.82
N VAL A 245 1.62 7.85 6.10
CA VAL A 245 0.57 7.36 7.02
C VAL A 245 -0.81 7.79 6.54
N LYS A 246 -0.95 9.04 6.08
CA LYS A 246 -2.18 9.57 5.48
C LYS A 246 -2.54 8.82 4.20
N PHE A 247 -1.58 8.46 3.36
CA PHE A 247 -1.81 7.68 2.16
C PHE A 247 -2.31 6.28 2.52
N ILE A 248 -1.62 5.57 3.41
CA ILE A 248 -2.04 4.24 3.88
C ILE A 248 -3.46 4.28 4.45
N ALA A 249 -3.77 5.29 5.27
CA ALA A 249 -5.09 5.44 5.90
C ALA A 249 -6.26 5.65 4.92
N ASN A 250 -6.00 6.10 3.68
CA ASN A 250 -7.04 6.51 2.74
C ASN A 250 -7.02 5.71 1.43
N TYR A 251 -5.85 5.23 0.99
CA TYR A 251 -5.59 4.66 -0.33
C TYR A 251 -5.01 3.24 -0.30
N HIS A 252 -4.99 2.58 0.87
CA HIS A 252 -4.48 1.22 1.01
C HIS A 252 -5.50 0.34 1.74
N ILE A 253 -5.92 -0.74 1.09
CA ILE A 253 -6.63 -1.87 1.69
C ILE A 253 -5.61 -2.95 2.01
N ILE A 254 -5.48 -3.31 3.28
CA ILE A 254 -4.70 -4.49 3.69
C ILE A 254 -5.70 -5.59 3.96
N SER A 255 -5.44 -6.80 3.46
CA SER A 255 -6.36 -7.91 3.65
C SER A 255 -6.54 -8.23 5.15
N ASN A 256 -7.66 -8.88 5.49
CA ASN A 256 -7.96 -9.20 6.89
C ASN A 256 -6.95 -10.18 7.51
N GLU A 257 -6.26 -10.97 6.67
CA GLU A 257 -5.16 -11.84 7.10
C GLU A 257 -3.81 -11.13 7.16
N GLY A 258 -3.81 -9.85 6.78
CA GLY A 258 -2.63 -9.07 6.56
C GLY A 258 -2.01 -8.47 7.80
N HIS A 259 -0.79 -7.98 7.59
CA HIS A 259 0.04 -7.37 8.60
C HIS A 259 0.39 -5.95 8.18
N LEU A 260 0.43 -5.04 9.15
CA LEU A 260 0.92 -3.67 8.94
C LEU A 260 2.12 -3.43 9.85
N LEU A 261 3.25 -3.04 9.27
CA LEU A 261 4.44 -2.63 10.00
C LEU A 261 4.73 -1.16 9.69
N LEU A 262 4.65 -0.30 10.68
CA LEU A 262 4.97 1.12 10.57
C LEU A 262 6.19 1.43 11.42
N HIS A 263 7.23 2.02 10.84
CA HIS A 263 8.40 2.55 11.53
C HIS A 263 8.60 4.02 11.15
N PHE A 264 8.39 4.92 12.10
CA PHE A 264 8.46 6.38 11.87
C PHE A 264 8.75 7.11 13.20
N ASP A 265 9.41 8.25 13.11
CA ASP A 265 9.80 9.10 14.26
C ASP A 265 9.27 10.55 14.10
N PRO A 266 7.96 10.79 14.32
CA PRO A 266 7.30 12.06 14.06
C PRO A 266 7.94 13.26 14.76
N LEU A 267 7.85 14.42 14.09
CA LEU A 267 8.18 15.68 14.73
C LEU A 267 7.14 15.99 15.82
N PRO A 268 7.53 16.60 16.96
CA PRO A 268 6.62 16.86 18.06
C PRO A 268 5.34 17.61 17.70
N GLU A 269 5.44 18.56 16.77
CA GLU A 269 4.31 19.34 16.26
C GLU A 269 3.27 18.52 15.49
N ASP A 270 3.67 17.38 14.90
CA ASP A 270 2.81 16.55 14.06
C ASP A 270 2.19 15.36 14.82
N PHE A 271 2.61 15.08 16.07
CA PHE A 271 2.18 13.91 16.85
C PHE A 271 0.67 13.70 16.88
N LYS A 272 -0.10 14.78 17.10
CA LYS A 272 -1.56 14.71 17.18
C LYS A 272 -2.18 14.29 15.84
N GLN A 273 -1.63 14.80 14.74
CA GLN A 273 -2.13 14.47 13.40
C GLN A 273 -1.74 13.04 13.00
N TYR A 274 -0.52 12.60 13.35
CA TYR A 274 -0.07 11.22 13.19
C TYR A 274 -0.97 10.26 13.96
N SER A 275 -1.17 10.51 15.24
CA SER A 275 -2.05 9.71 16.10
C SER A 275 -3.44 9.59 15.51
N LYS A 276 -3.97 10.65 14.87
CA LYS A 276 -5.30 10.64 14.24
C LYS A 276 -5.35 9.67 13.05
N TYR A 277 -4.34 9.69 12.17
CA TYR A 277 -4.30 8.77 11.03
C TYR A 277 -3.96 7.35 11.43
N LEU A 278 -3.08 7.15 12.41
CA LEU A 278 -2.81 5.83 12.98
C LEU A 278 -4.07 5.26 13.61
N PHE A 279 -4.75 6.02 14.45
CA PHE A 279 -6.02 5.58 15.04
C PHE A 279 -7.07 5.23 13.98
N LYS A 280 -7.17 6.02 12.91
CA LYS A 280 -8.01 5.69 11.76
C LYS A 280 -7.62 4.33 11.16
N ILE A 281 -6.35 4.15 10.79
CA ILE A 281 -5.83 2.89 10.26
C ILE A 281 -6.23 1.71 11.16
N LEU A 282 -5.95 1.83 12.45
CA LEU A 282 -6.14 0.79 13.46
C LEU A 282 -7.61 0.40 13.71
N THR A 283 -8.54 1.31 13.42
CA THR A 283 -9.98 1.09 13.61
C THR A 283 -10.71 0.74 12.31
N THR A 284 -10.19 1.12 11.14
CA THR A 284 -10.83 0.84 9.84
C THR A 284 -10.26 -0.36 9.10
N GLY A 285 -9.11 -0.89 9.52
CA GLY A 285 -8.27 -1.73 8.69
C GLY A 285 -8.63 -3.21 8.54
N GLY A 286 -9.48 -3.75 9.40
CA GLY A 286 -9.79 -5.19 9.39
C GLY A 286 -8.58 -6.11 9.60
N PHE A 287 -7.42 -5.56 9.98
CA PHE A 287 -6.14 -6.27 9.97
C PHE A 287 -6.09 -7.42 10.98
N LYS A 288 -5.24 -8.40 10.70
CA LYS A 288 -4.91 -9.46 11.66
C LYS A 288 -3.99 -8.95 12.77
N MET A 289 -2.96 -8.20 12.38
CA MET A 289 -1.96 -7.67 13.29
C MET A 289 -1.35 -6.36 12.78
N VAL A 290 -1.14 -5.42 13.69
CA VAL A 290 -0.44 -4.18 13.43
C VAL A 290 0.74 -4.03 14.37
N GLN A 291 1.92 -3.73 13.83
CA GLN A 291 3.09 -3.35 14.59
C GLN A 291 3.45 -1.92 14.25
N VAL A 292 3.40 -1.06 15.26
CA VAL A 292 3.81 0.34 15.19
C VAL A 292 5.08 0.47 16.00
N ILE A 293 6.17 0.86 15.35
CA ILE A 293 7.43 1.18 15.99
C ILE A 293 7.61 2.69 15.87
N ASP A 294 7.53 3.37 17.01
CA ASP A 294 7.72 4.82 17.07
C ASP A 294 8.70 5.14 18.20
N ARG A 295 9.90 5.61 17.84
CA ARG A 295 10.93 5.94 18.83
C ARG A 295 10.79 7.37 19.33
N SER A 296 9.80 8.12 18.86
CA SER A 296 9.63 9.53 19.19
C SER A 296 8.30 9.82 19.88
N LEU A 297 7.31 8.91 19.81
CA LEU A 297 6.00 9.08 20.43
C LEU A 297 6.17 9.15 21.96
N LYS A 298 6.25 10.38 22.45
CA LYS A 298 6.16 10.72 23.86
C LYS A 298 4.71 10.97 24.28
N ASP A 299 3.80 11.04 23.30
CA ASP A 299 2.38 11.32 23.49
C ASP A 299 1.61 10.01 23.70
N ASP A 300 0.88 9.95 24.79
CA ASP A 300 0.04 8.82 25.17
C ASP A 300 -1.37 8.88 24.57
N ALA A 301 -1.69 9.96 23.84
CA ALA A 301 -2.99 10.16 23.21
C ALA A 301 -3.41 8.98 22.34
N LEU A 302 -2.50 8.42 21.51
CA LEU A 302 -2.83 7.28 20.66
C LEU A 302 -3.26 6.06 21.48
N PHE A 303 -2.50 5.74 22.54
CA PHE A 303 -2.84 4.62 23.42
C PHE A 303 -4.19 4.84 24.07
N TYR A 304 -4.44 6.01 24.66
CA TYR A 304 -5.73 6.29 25.31
C TYR A 304 -6.90 6.29 24.33
N TRP A 305 -6.70 6.77 23.09
CA TRP A 305 -7.74 6.67 22.05
C TRP A 305 -8.05 5.20 21.72
N ILE A 306 -7.03 4.34 21.63
CA ILE A 306 -7.21 2.90 21.42
C ILE A 306 -7.96 2.26 22.59
N ILE A 307 -7.54 2.51 23.83
CA ILE A 307 -8.20 1.97 25.03
C ILE A 307 -9.66 2.43 25.09
N ASN A 308 -9.91 3.73 24.95
CA ASN A 308 -11.25 4.28 24.96
C ASN A 308 -12.13 3.68 23.85
N HIS A 309 -11.59 3.50 22.63
CA HIS A 309 -12.32 2.87 21.53
C HIS A 309 -12.65 1.40 21.81
N ILE A 310 -11.71 0.64 22.35
CA ILE A 310 -11.94 -0.76 22.76
C ILE A 310 -13.08 -0.83 23.78
N GLU A 311 -13.08 0.09 24.74
CA GLU A 311 -14.05 0.12 25.82
C GLU A 311 -15.45 0.57 25.38
N THR A 312 -15.53 1.58 24.49
CA THR A 312 -16.77 2.32 24.24
C THR A 312 -17.33 2.18 22.83
N SER A 313 -16.60 1.54 21.88
CA SER A 313 -17.11 1.40 20.51
C SER A 313 -18.40 0.57 20.48
N THR A 314 -19.43 1.12 19.84
CA THR A 314 -20.69 0.42 19.53
C THR A 314 -20.58 -0.37 18.22
N ASP A 315 -19.66 0.01 17.33
CA ASP A 315 -19.44 -0.68 16.06
C ASP A 315 -18.37 -1.76 16.24
N LEU A 316 -18.83 -2.97 16.54
CA LEU A 316 -17.97 -4.12 16.80
C LEU A 316 -17.24 -4.64 15.55
N THR A 317 -17.62 -4.17 14.35
CA THR A 317 -16.93 -4.52 13.09
C THR A 317 -15.64 -3.73 12.91
N LYS A 318 -15.51 -2.59 13.61
CA LYS A 318 -14.36 -1.68 13.58
C LYS A 318 -13.51 -1.76 14.85
N MET A 319 -13.47 -2.94 15.45
CA MET A 319 -12.67 -3.19 16.65
C MET A 319 -11.20 -3.31 16.30
N VAL A 320 -10.35 -2.83 17.21
CA VAL A 320 -8.90 -2.80 17.01
C VAL A 320 -8.35 -4.22 16.85
N ALA A 321 -7.47 -4.39 15.86
CA ALA A 321 -6.73 -5.62 15.61
C ALA A 321 -5.75 -5.95 16.75
N ASN A 322 -5.10 -7.12 16.66
CA ASN A 322 -3.94 -7.37 17.51
C ASN A 322 -2.85 -6.34 17.20
N MET A 323 -2.19 -5.84 18.24
CA MET A 323 -1.32 -4.70 18.10
C MET A 323 -0.08 -4.81 18.97
N VAL A 324 1.04 -4.34 18.43
CA VAL A 324 2.26 -4.06 19.19
C VAL A 324 2.68 -2.61 18.92
N LEU A 325 2.76 -1.82 19.98
CA LEU A 325 3.26 -0.45 19.97
C LEU A 325 4.62 -0.43 20.66
N HIS A 326 5.65 0.05 19.99
CA HIS A 326 6.97 0.29 20.59
C HIS A 326 7.16 1.79 20.81
N PHE A 327 7.70 2.16 21.97
CA PHE A 327 7.90 3.54 22.43
C PHE A 327 9.34 3.76 22.91
N ASP A 328 9.87 4.99 22.78
CA ASP A 328 11.14 5.38 23.41
C ASP A 328 10.98 6.00 24.80
N GLY A 329 10.16 5.36 25.62
CA GLY A 329 10.08 5.65 27.04
C GLY A 329 8.98 6.63 27.43
N TRP A 330 7.83 6.06 27.77
CA TRP A 330 6.70 6.75 28.40
C TRP A 330 6.69 6.49 29.93
N SER A 331 6.66 7.55 30.75
CA SER A 331 6.84 7.46 32.21
C SER A 331 5.55 7.23 32.99
N ASP A 332 4.45 7.89 32.61
CA ASP A 332 3.27 8.06 33.47
C ASP A 332 2.01 7.47 32.82
N LEU A 333 2.05 6.17 32.56
CA LEU A 333 0.91 5.44 32.01
C LEU A 333 -0.13 5.20 33.11
N ASN A 334 -1.26 5.91 33.02
CA ASN A 334 -2.43 5.64 33.85
C ASN A 334 -3.21 4.47 33.25
N LEU A 335 -3.50 3.46 34.06
CA LEU A 335 -4.37 2.36 33.64
C LEU A 335 -5.82 2.84 33.58
N SER A 336 -6.62 2.23 32.71
CA SER A 336 -8.07 2.46 32.71
C SER A 336 -8.68 2.08 34.06
N GLU A 337 -9.65 2.85 34.54
CA GLU A 337 -10.45 2.51 35.73
C GLU A 337 -11.20 1.18 35.56
N ARG A 338 -11.41 0.74 34.31
CA ARG A 338 -12.08 -0.51 33.96
C ARG A 338 -11.10 -1.66 33.72
N ALA A 339 -9.80 -1.47 34.01
CA ALA A 339 -8.82 -2.52 33.92
C ALA A 339 -9.15 -3.66 34.90
N GLU A 340 -9.31 -4.87 34.38
CA GLU A 340 -9.60 -6.08 35.14
C GLU A 340 -8.35 -6.94 35.28
N ASN A 341 -8.25 -7.72 36.36
CA ASN A 341 -7.19 -8.73 36.56
C ASN A 341 -5.76 -8.16 36.41
N ILE A 342 -5.50 -7.01 37.02
CA ILE A 342 -4.20 -6.35 36.95
C ILE A 342 -3.15 -7.24 37.64
N VAL A 343 -2.10 -7.59 36.91
CA VAL A 343 -0.92 -8.29 37.40
C VAL A 343 0.30 -7.41 37.13
N ILE A 344 1.10 -7.18 38.16
CA ILE A 344 2.34 -6.41 38.06
C ILE A 344 3.48 -7.38 38.38
N ASP A 345 4.40 -7.53 37.44
CA ASP A 345 5.62 -8.34 37.53
C ASP A 345 6.85 -7.44 37.27
N GLU A 346 8.06 -7.93 37.53
CA GLU A 346 9.32 -7.17 37.41
C GLU A 346 9.49 -6.57 36.00
N GLY A 347 9.06 -5.33 35.83
CA GLY A 347 9.10 -4.61 34.54
C GLY A 347 7.90 -4.84 33.63
N HIS A 348 6.87 -5.57 34.06
CA HIS A 348 5.69 -5.84 33.23
C HIS A 348 4.37 -5.55 33.95
N ILE A 349 3.38 -5.03 33.22
CA ILE A 349 2.00 -4.85 33.69
C ILE A 349 1.07 -5.57 32.71
N TYR A 350 0.23 -6.46 33.23
CA TYR A 350 -0.77 -7.17 32.46
C TYR A 350 -2.15 -6.82 33.02
N TYR A 351 -3.11 -6.57 32.13
CA TYR A 351 -4.50 -6.39 32.53
C TYR A 351 -5.44 -6.74 31.37
N ARG A 352 -6.72 -6.84 31.68
CA ARG A 352 -7.78 -7.12 30.72
C ARG A 352 -8.71 -5.93 30.59
N LEU A 353 -9.24 -5.75 29.38
CA LEU A 353 -10.32 -4.81 29.09
C LEU A 353 -11.50 -5.55 28.47
N SER A 354 -12.70 -5.07 28.78
CA SER A 354 -13.97 -5.54 28.22
C SER A 354 -14.72 -4.35 27.61
N ASN A 355 -15.31 -4.52 26.43
CA ASN A 355 -16.18 -3.49 25.84
C ASN A 355 -17.48 -3.35 26.66
N ILE A 356 -17.97 -2.12 26.89
CA ILE A 356 -19.19 -1.87 27.69
C ILE A 356 -20.46 -2.36 27.00
N HIS A 357 -20.48 -2.37 25.67
CA HIS A 357 -21.64 -2.77 24.87
C HIS A 357 -21.62 -4.26 24.54
N ASN A 358 -20.47 -4.94 24.68
CA ASN A 358 -20.34 -6.37 24.55
C ASN A 358 -19.22 -6.93 25.44
N SER A 359 -19.59 -7.52 26.57
CA SER A 359 -18.65 -8.09 27.54
C SER A 359 -17.88 -9.32 27.05
N GLU A 360 -18.31 -9.96 25.95
CA GLU A 360 -17.56 -11.06 25.32
C GLU A 360 -16.35 -10.54 24.52
N MET A 361 -16.39 -9.26 24.11
CA MET A 361 -15.30 -8.59 23.41
C MET A 361 -14.22 -8.18 24.40
N LYS A 362 -13.26 -9.08 24.63
CA LYS A 362 -12.18 -8.92 25.60
C LYS A 362 -10.83 -8.70 24.95
N TYR A 363 -9.99 -7.93 25.61
CA TYR A 363 -8.62 -7.65 25.22
C TYR A 363 -7.67 -7.90 26.38
N ASN A 364 -6.53 -8.53 26.10
CA ASN A 364 -5.39 -8.55 27.01
C ASN A 364 -4.43 -7.43 26.62
N VAL A 365 -4.05 -6.61 27.59
CA VAL A 365 -3.05 -5.56 27.43
C VAL A 365 -1.83 -5.94 28.26
N SER A 366 -0.66 -5.98 27.63
CA SER A 366 0.63 -6.17 28.27
C SER A 366 1.49 -4.94 28.03
N ILE A 367 2.09 -4.42 29.08
CA ILE A 367 2.97 -3.26 29.04
C ILE A 367 4.33 -3.71 29.59
N SER A 368 5.37 -3.57 28.79
CA SER A 368 6.75 -3.83 29.17
C SER A 368 7.47 -2.51 29.44
N LYS A 369 8.20 -2.44 30.55
CA LYS A 369 9.00 -1.29 31.00
C LYS A 369 10.48 -1.64 30.96
N ARG A 370 11.32 -0.67 30.61
CA ARG A 370 12.78 -0.82 30.63
C ARG A 370 13.26 -0.96 32.07
N SER A 371 14.14 -1.93 32.31
CA SER A 371 14.67 -2.24 33.65
C SER A 371 15.42 -1.06 34.30
N PHE A 372 16.10 -0.23 33.51
CA PHE A 372 16.99 0.81 34.05
C PHE A 372 16.31 2.13 34.40
N ASN A 373 15.15 2.46 33.81
CA ASN A 373 14.47 3.73 34.06
C ASN A 373 12.95 3.60 34.30
N GLY A 374 12.41 2.37 34.26
CA GLY A 374 11.00 2.10 34.48
C GLY A 374 10.05 2.65 33.42
N LYS A 375 10.57 3.22 32.31
CA LYS A 375 9.74 3.77 31.25
C LYS A 375 9.17 2.66 30.37
N VAL A 376 7.95 2.83 29.90
CA VAL A 376 7.28 1.93 28.96
C VAL A 376 8.06 1.87 27.65
N GLU A 377 8.36 0.64 27.22
CA GLU A 377 9.06 0.30 25.99
C GLU A 377 8.12 -0.29 24.96
N THR A 378 7.23 -1.18 25.39
CA THR A 378 6.33 -1.89 24.49
C THR A 378 4.96 -2.04 25.12
N VAL A 379 3.91 -1.84 24.32
CA VAL A 379 2.54 -2.17 24.67
C VAL A 379 2.00 -3.15 23.64
N VAL A 380 1.52 -4.29 24.12
CA VAL A 380 0.90 -5.34 23.32
C VAL A 380 -0.58 -5.40 23.67
N ILE A 381 -1.45 -5.22 22.68
CA ILE A 381 -2.90 -5.34 22.83
C ILE A 381 -3.37 -6.53 21.98
N LYS A 382 -3.89 -7.58 22.64
CA LYS A 382 -4.37 -8.81 21.99
C LYS A 382 -5.87 -8.97 22.18
N LYS A 383 -6.60 -9.15 21.09
CA LYS A 383 -8.02 -9.50 21.09
C LYS A 383 -8.19 -10.97 21.45
N MET A 384 -9.01 -11.28 22.46
CA MET A 384 -9.16 -12.63 23.01
C MET A 384 -10.22 -13.52 22.32
N TRP A 385 -11.00 -12.98 21.37
CA TRP A 385 -12.14 -13.70 20.78
C TRP A 385 -11.89 -14.10 19.32
N GLY A 386 -12.33 -15.31 18.94
CA GLY A 386 -12.17 -15.91 17.60
C GLY A 386 -11.04 -16.96 17.52
N ASP A 387 -10.76 -17.47 16.30
CA ASP A 387 -9.69 -18.45 15.97
C ASP A 387 -8.25 -17.89 16.16
N ASN A 388 -8.04 -16.96 17.08
CA ASN A 388 -6.73 -16.44 17.43
C ASN A 388 -5.97 -17.47 18.28
N VAL A 389 -5.51 -18.52 17.61
CA VAL A 389 -4.45 -19.43 18.04
C VAL A 389 -3.27 -18.59 18.55
N ASP A 390 -2.69 -19.00 19.68
CA ASP A 390 -1.52 -18.39 20.32
C ASP A 390 -0.47 -17.91 19.32
N TYR A 391 -0.52 -16.62 18.97
CA TYR A 391 0.57 -15.97 18.24
C TYR A 391 1.70 -15.74 19.24
N ASN A 392 2.72 -16.58 19.14
CA ASN A 392 4.06 -16.24 19.56
C ASN A 392 4.46 -14.99 18.78
N ILE A 393 4.46 -13.85 19.46
CA ILE A 393 5.08 -12.63 18.94
C ILE A 393 6.56 -13.01 18.82
N MET A 394 7.05 -13.23 17.60
CA MET A 394 8.48 -13.34 17.37
C MET A 394 9.08 -11.95 17.66
N TYR A 395 9.77 -11.85 18.78
CA TYR A 395 10.60 -10.71 19.16
C TYR A 395 11.88 -10.66 18.32
#